data_AF-R5VI30-F1
#
_entry.id   AF-R5VI30-F1
#
_cell.length_a   1.000
_cell.length_b   1.000
_cell.length_c   1.000
_cell.angle_alpha   90.00
_cell.angle_beta   90.00
_cell.angle_gamma   90.00
#
_symmetry.space_group_name_H-M   'P 1'
#
loop_
_entity.id
_entity.type
_entity.pdbx_description
1 polymer ?
#
loop_
_entity_poly.entity_id
_entity_poly.type
_entity_poly.pdbx_seq_one_letter_code
_entity_poly.pdbx_strand_id
1 'polypeptide(L)'
;MELAGRVIAVLEPKGGTSRNGNEWKVQEYVIETHDQYPRRMCFDVFGDDKIKQFNIQVGEELNVSFDIDAREWQGRWFNSIRAWKVERVGATPQMPPVEAPFPPVNAAPADFSMTDEKDDLPF
;
A
#
# COMPACT_ATOMS: atom_id res chain seq x y z
N MET A 1 13.46 -7.68 -9.21
CA MET A 1 13.91 -6.44 -8.50
C MET A 1 12.72 -5.88 -7.72
N GLU A 2 12.94 -4.93 -6.80
CA GLU A 2 11.85 -4.30 -6.04
C GLU A 2 12.08 -2.80 -5.78
N LEU A 3 10.99 -2.06 -5.60
CA LEU A 3 11.01 -0.63 -5.25
C LEU A 3 9.81 -0.29 -4.36
N ALA A 4 10.08 0.33 -3.21
CA ALA A 4 9.05 0.85 -2.32
C ALA A 4 8.87 2.37 -2.48
N GLY A 5 7.63 2.83 -2.42
CA GLY A 5 7.32 4.26 -2.55
C GLY A 5 5.83 4.56 -2.58
N ARG A 6 5.50 5.83 -2.82
CA ARG A 6 4.12 6.30 -2.95
C ARG A 6 3.72 6.41 -4.41
N VAL A 7 2.53 5.92 -4.76
CA VAL A 7 1.95 6.12 -6.08
C VAL A 7 1.52 7.57 -6.23
N ILE A 8 2.05 8.26 -7.24
CA ILE A 8 1.74 9.66 -7.51
C ILE A 8 0.85 9.85 -8.73
N ALA A 9 0.77 8.85 -9.62
CA ALA A 9 -0.09 8.89 -10.79
C ALA A 9 -0.54 7.48 -11.20
N VAL A 10 -1.78 7.40 -11.64
CA VAL A 10 -2.39 6.22 -12.27
C VAL A 10 -2.79 6.66 -13.68
N LEU A 11 -2.18 6.08 -14.71
CA LEU A 11 -2.48 6.43 -16.10
C LEU A 11 -3.68 5.60 -16.60
N GLU A 12 -4.29 6.07 -17.68
CA GLU A 12 -5.39 5.36 -18.32
C GLU A 12 -4.94 3.98 -18.83
N PRO A 13 -5.72 2.93 -18.59
CA PRO A 13 -5.40 1.60 -19.08
C PRO A 13 -5.47 1.59 -20.62
N LYS A 14 -4.41 1.08 -21.24
CA LYS A 14 -4.32 0.81 -22.67
C LYS A 14 -4.72 -0.63 -22.92
N GLY A 15 -5.41 -0.91 -24.00
CA GLY A 15 -5.80 -2.27 -24.33
C GLY A 15 -6.12 -2.47 -25.79
N GLY A 16 -6.36 -3.72 -26.15
CA GLY A 16 -6.78 -4.10 -27.50
C GLY A 16 -6.99 -5.60 -27.62
N THR A 17 -7.32 -6.04 -28.82
CA THR A 17 -7.44 -7.46 -29.14
C THR A 17 -6.14 -7.94 -29.76
N SER A 18 -5.54 -8.98 -29.17
CA SER A 18 -4.37 -9.65 -29.72
C SER A 18 -4.71 -10.31 -31.05
N ARG A 19 -3.69 -10.62 -31.85
CA ARG A 19 -3.83 -11.34 -33.12
C ARG A 19 -4.56 -12.69 -32.97
N ASN A 20 -4.52 -13.27 -31.78
CA ASN A 20 -5.16 -14.55 -31.45
C ASN A 20 -6.59 -14.40 -30.88
N GLY A 21 -7.15 -13.19 -30.86
CA GLY A 21 -8.50 -12.92 -30.33
C GLY A 21 -8.55 -12.66 -28.83
N ASN A 22 -7.46 -12.84 -28.09
CA ASN A 22 -7.41 -12.56 -26.66
C ASN A 22 -7.34 -11.06 -26.39
N GLU A 23 -8.18 -10.55 -25.50
CA GLU A 23 -8.09 -9.17 -25.02
C GLU A 23 -6.86 -9.01 -24.13
N TRP A 24 -6.10 -7.95 -24.37
CA TRP A 24 -5.00 -7.56 -23.49
C TRP A 24 -5.27 -6.16 -22.97
N LYS A 25 -4.89 -5.94 -21.71
CA LYS A 25 -4.94 -4.64 -21.06
C LYS A 25 -3.64 -4.43 -20.30
N VAL A 26 -3.13 -3.21 -20.35
CA VAL A 26 -1.95 -2.75 -19.66
C VAL A 26 -2.29 -1.43 -19.00
N GLN A 27 -1.93 -1.29 -17.73
CA GLN A 27 -2.05 -0.02 -17.04
C GLN A 27 -0.70 0.43 -16.52
N GLU A 28 -0.42 1.72 -16.70
CA GLU A 28 0.83 2.35 -16.30
C GLU A 28 0.61 3.14 -15.00
N TYR A 29 1.62 3.11 -14.12
CA TYR A 29 1.59 3.77 -12.82
C TYR A 29 2.93 4.45 -12.58
N VAL A 30 2.91 5.54 -11.80
CA VAL A 30 4.13 6.23 -11.38
C VAL A 30 4.26 6.16 -9.86
N ILE A 31 5.37 5.62 -9.40
CA ILE A 31 5.75 5.56 -7.99
C ILE A 31 6.91 6.50 -7.73
N GLU A 32 6.90 7.15 -6.56
CA GLU A 32 7.93 8.06 -6.09
C GLU A 32 8.53 7.51 -4.77
N THR A 33 9.86 7.47 -4.67
CA THR A 33 10.54 7.02 -3.45
C THR A 33 10.52 8.08 -2.35
N HIS A 34 10.62 7.64 -1.09
CA HIS A 34 10.60 8.51 0.09
C HIS A 34 12.01 8.96 0.55
N ASP A 35 13.00 8.89 -0.33
CA ASP A 35 14.38 9.26 -0.02
C ASP A 35 14.56 10.79 0.04
N GLN A 36 15.71 11.23 0.58
CA GLN A 36 16.11 12.65 0.56
C GLN A 36 16.07 13.27 -0.86
N TYR A 37 16.27 12.43 -1.90
CA TYR A 37 16.13 12.81 -3.30
C TYR A 37 15.12 11.87 -3.98
N PRO A 38 13.82 12.21 -3.95
CA PRO A 38 12.76 11.36 -4.48
C PRO A 38 13.00 11.02 -5.94
N ARG A 39 13.02 9.73 -6.25
CA ARG A 39 13.10 9.23 -7.63
C ARG A 39 11.74 8.73 -8.06
N ARG A 40 11.39 9.01 -9.32
CA ARG A 40 10.15 8.53 -9.91
C ARG A 40 10.44 7.38 -10.87
N MET A 41 9.62 6.35 -10.79
CA MET A 41 9.65 5.22 -11.70
C MET A 41 8.26 5.01 -12.28
N CYS A 42 8.18 4.91 -13.60
CA CYS A 42 6.98 4.48 -14.30
C CYS A 42 7.05 2.97 -14.53
N PHE A 43 6.00 2.24 -14.19
CA PHE A 43 5.93 0.79 -14.37
C PHE A 43 4.58 0.37 -14.97
N ASP A 44 4.58 -0.74 -15.69
CA ASP A 44 3.40 -1.33 -16.32
C ASP A 44 2.94 -2.60 -15.60
N VAL A 45 1.62 -2.72 -15.42
CA VAL A 45 0.95 -3.97 -15.02
C VAL A 45 0.22 -4.53 -16.23
N PHE A 46 0.56 -5.76 -16.60
CA PHE A 46 -0.06 -6.47 -17.72
C PHE A 46 -1.17 -7.42 -17.23
N GLY A 47 -2.31 -7.39 -17.93
CA GLY A 47 -3.46 -8.25 -17.69
C GLY A 47 -4.54 -7.55 -16.87
N ASP A 48 -5.79 -7.63 -17.33
CA ASP A 48 -6.95 -7.06 -16.65
C ASP A 48 -7.16 -7.67 -15.25
N ASP A 49 -6.88 -8.97 -15.10
CA ASP A 49 -6.93 -9.67 -13.80
C ASP A 49 -5.97 -9.07 -12.79
N LYS A 50 -4.70 -8.85 -13.18
CA LYS A 50 -3.68 -8.27 -12.29
C LYS A 50 -3.98 -6.81 -11.95
N ILE A 51 -4.44 -6.04 -12.93
CA ILE A 51 -4.84 -4.64 -12.74
C ILE A 51 -5.96 -4.56 -11.68
N LYS A 52 -7.00 -5.39 -11.82
CA LYS A 52 -8.11 -5.47 -10.87
C LYS A 52 -7.66 -6.02 -9.51
N GLN A 53 -6.78 -7.01 -9.49
CA GLN A 53 -6.25 -7.60 -8.25
C GLN A 53 -5.44 -6.59 -7.44
N PHE A 54 -4.55 -5.84 -8.09
CA PHE A 54 -3.74 -4.85 -7.39
C PHE A 54 -4.57 -3.62 -7.02
N ASN A 55 -5.53 -3.22 -7.86
CA ASN A 55 -6.44 -2.08 -7.63
C ASN A 55 -5.70 -0.82 -7.13
N ILE A 56 -4.56 -0.51 -7.75
CA ILE A 56 -3.64 0.53 -7.29
C ILE A 56 -4.29 1.90 -7.39
N GLN A 57 -4.23 2.68 -6.31
CA GLN A 57 -4.75 4.05 -6.24
C GLN A 57 -3.64 5.07 -6.02
N VAL A 58 -3.88 6.31 -6.45
CA VAL A 58 -2.97 7.44 -6.16
C VAL A 58 -2.93 7.66 -4.65
N GLY A 59 -1.73 7.90 -4.12
CA GLY A 59 -1.46 8.12 -2.70
C GLY A 59 -1.12 6.85 -1.92
N GLU A 60 -1.33 5.66 -2.48
CA GLU A 60 -0.98 4.40 -1.81
C GLU A 60 0.53 4.21 -1.67
N GLU A 61 0.94 3.59 -0.57
CA GLU A 61 2.32 3.18 -0.33
C GLU A 61 2.50 1.71 -0.69
N LEU A 62 3.31 1.44 -1.70
CA LEU A 62 3.45 0.12 -2.32
C LEU A 62 4.91 -0.31 -2.35
N ASN A 63 5.16 -1.60 -2.14
CA ASN A 63 6.35 -2.30 -2.58
C ASN A 63 6.05 -3.02 -3.90
N VAL A 64 6.71 -2.59 -4.97
CA VAL A 64 6.50 -3.09 -6.33
C VAL A 64 7.66 -4.00 -6.69
N SER A 65 7.38 -5.29 -6.92
CA SER A 65 8.36 -6.20 -7.50
C SER A 65 8.21 -6.26 -9.02
N PHE A 66 9.31 -6.04 -9.73
CA PHE A 66 9.32 -5.87 -11.16
C PHE A 66 10.54 -6.49 -11.83
N ASP A 67 10.39 -6.70 -13.13
CA ASP A 67 11.46 -7.06 -14.06
C ASP A 67 11.71 -5.91 -15.04
N ILE A 68 12.94 -5.78 -15.50
CA ILE A 68 13.34 -4.79 -16.50
C ILE A 68 13.60 -5.52 -17.80
N ASP A 69 12.99 -5.04 -18.88
CA ASP A 69 13.19 -5.52 -20.24
C ASP A 69 13.58 -4.34 -21.14
N ALA A 70 14.32 -4.60 -22.20
CA ALA A 70 14.74 -3.59 -23.17
C ALA A 70 14.17 -3.93 -24.54
N ARG A 71 13.36 -3.02 -25.08
CA ARG A 71 12.79 -3.15 -26.43
C ARG A 71 13.43 -2.15 -27.38
N GLU A 72 13.82 -2.63 -28.54
CA GLU A 72 14.23 -1.78 -29.65
C GLU A 72 12.99 -1.30 -30.41
N TRP A 73 12.92 0.01 -30.64
CA TRP A 73 11.92 0.65 -31.48
C TRP A 73 12.60 1.70 -32.36
N GLN A 74 12.57 1.49 -33.67
CA GLN A 74 13.14 2.40 -34.67
C GLN A 74 14.62 2.76 -34.39
N GLY A 75 15.43 1.77 -34.01
CA GLY A 75 16.85 1.98 -33.67
C GLY A 75 17.11 2.66 -32.33
N ARG A 76 16.07 2.93 -31.53
CA ARG A 76 16.16 3.43 -30.17
C ARG A 76 15.74 2.36 -29.17
N TRP A 77 16.46 2.26 -28.07
CA TRP A 77 16.17 1.30 -27.02
C TRP A 77 15.38 1.95 -25.90
N PHE A 78 14.33 1.26 -25.45
CA PHE A 78 13.47 1.71 -24.36
C PHE A 78 13.39 0.61 -23.31
N ASN A 79 13.54 0.97 -22.05
CA ASN A 79 13.30 0.05 -20.96
C ASN A 79 11.80 -0.01 -20.67
N SER A 80 11.30 -1.23 -20.45
CA SER A 80 9.98 -1.49 -19.87
C SER A 80 10.21 -2.03 -18.46
N ILE A 81 9.46 -1.51 -17.50
CA ILE A 81 9.52 -1.94 -16.10
C ILE A 81 8.19 -2.61 -15.80
N ARG A 82 8.18 -3.94 -15.83
CA ARG A 82 6.95 -4.72 -15.67
C ARG A 82 6.80 -5.20 -14.25
N ALA A 83 5.75 -4.75 -13.57
CA ALA A 83 5.41 -5.21 -12.25
C ALA A 83 4.71 -6.58 -12.32
N TRP A 84 5.23 -7.55 -11.56
CA TRP A 84 4.63 -8.88 -11.46
C TRP A 84 3.99 -9.13 -10.09
N LYS A 85 4.41 -8.40 -9.05
CA LYS A 85 3.84 -8.41 -7.69
C LYS A 85 3.81 -7.00 -7.12
N VAL A 86 2.76 -6.69 -6.39
CA VAL A 86 2.57 -5.41 -5.70
C VAL A 86 2.05 -5.70 -4.30
N GLU A 87 2.70 -5.13 -3.29
CA GLU A 87 2.34 -5.29 -1.88
C GLU A 87 2.09 -3.91 -1.26
N ARG A 88 0.97 -3.73 -0.56
CA ARG A 88 0.66 -2.48 0.15
C ARG A 88 1.43 -2.42 1.46
N VAL A 89 2.27 -1.41 1.61
CA VAL A 89 2.99 -1.14 2.86
C VAL A 89 2.02 -0.42 3.78
N GLY A 90 1.55 -1.08 4.83
CA GLY A 90 0.59 -0.50 5.79
C GLY A 90 -0.81 -1.13 5.79
N ALA A 91 -1.05 -2.19 5.01
CA ALA A 91 -2.21 -3.05 5.26
C ALA A 91 -1.95 -3.88 6.53
N THR A 92 -2.03 -3.25 7.71
CA THR A 92 -2.51 -3.99 8.87
C THR A 92 -3.83 -4.63 8.45
N PRO A 93 -4.01 -5.95 8.56
CA PRO A 93 -5.34 -6.52 8.41
C PRO A 93 -6.22 -5.74 9.37
N GLN A 94 -7.26 -5.11 8.82
CA GLN A 94 -8.24 -4.39 9.60
C GLN A 94 -8.93 -5.44 10.46
N MET A 95 -8.35 -5.70 11.65
CA MET A 95 -8.98 -6.50 12.66
C MET A 95 -10.33 -5.82 12.92
N PRO A 96 -11.44 -6.57 12.88
CA PRO A 96 -12.72 -6.01 13.25
C PRO A 96 -12.57 -5.32 14.61
N PRO A 97 -13.21 -4.16 14.83
CA PRO A 97 -13.17 -3.52 16.13
C PRO A 97 -13.62 -4.54 17.17
N VAL A 98 -12.71 -4.97 18.04
CA VAL A 98 -13.10 -5.69 19.23
C VAL A 98 -13.77 -4.64 20.10
N GLU A 99 -15.10 -4.64 20.13
CA GLU A 99 -15.88 -3.86 21.07
C GLU A 99 -15.36 -4.19 22.48
N ALA A 100 -14.59 -3.28 23.06
CA ALA A 100 -14.29 -3.32 24.47
C ALA A 100 -15.60 -3.12 25.24
N PRO A 101 -15.99 -4.03 26.15
CA PRO A 101 -17.20 -3.82 26.94
C PRO A 101 -16.95 -2.66 27.90
N PHE A 102 -17.54 -1.51 27.62
CA PHE A 102 -17.60 -0.42 28.57
C PHE A 102 -18.56 -0.81 29.71
N PRO A 103 -18.14 -0.76 30.99
CA PRO A 103 -19.08 -0.91 32.09
C PRO A 103 -19.93 0.36 32.24
N PRO A 104 -21.26 0.24 32.48
CA PRO A 104 -22.10 1.40 32.71
C PRO A 104 -21.79 2.02 34.08
N VAL A 105 -21.46 3.30 34.07
CA VAL A 105 -21.25 4.12 35.27
C VAL A 105 -22.60 4.68 35.70
N ASN A 106 -23.05 4.41 36.93
CA ASN A 106 -24.10 5.22 37.56
C ASN A 106 -24.05 5.17 39.10
N ALA A 107 -24.13 6.37 39.68
CA ALA A 107 -24.60 6.78 41.01
C ALA A 107 -23.73 6.57 42.27
N ALA A 108 -23.13 7.67 42.77
CA ALA A 108 -23.51 8.40 44.01
C ALA A 108 -22.30 9.16 44.61
N PRO A 109 -22.47 10.36 45.20
CA PRO A 109 -21.36 11.11 45.82
C PRO A 109 -21.19 10.72 47.29
N ALA A 110 -19.95 10.53 47.74
CA ALA A 110 -19.61 10.47 49.15
C ALA A 110 -18.28 11.20 49.39
N ASP A 111 -18.36 12.19 50.27
CA ASP A 111 -17.26 13.04 50.75
C ASP A 111 -16.74 12.51 52.11
N PHE A 112 -15.55 12.97 52.48
CA PHE A 112 -14.84 12.82 53.76
C PHE A 112 -14.35 11.43 54.17
N SER A 113 -13.03 11.20 54.12
CA SER A 113 -12.17 11.22 55.33
C SER A 113 -10.75 10.71 55.05
N MET A 114 -9.82 11.41 55.69
CA MET A 114 -8.38 11.21 55.80
C MET A 114 -7.92 9.80 56.25
N THR A 115 -6.60 9.58 56.06
CA THR A 115 -5.65 8.70 56.78
C THR A 115 -5.75 7.19 56.61
N ASP A 116 -4.68 6.58 56.08
CA ASP A 116 -3.75 5.64 56.76
C ASP A 116 -2.86 5.04 55.65
N GLU A 117 -1.66 5.55 55.39
CA GLU A 117 -0.43 5.20 56.12
C GLU A 117 -0.18 3.69 56.16
N LYS A 118 0.17 3.12 55.00
CA LYS A 118 0.86 1.81 54.91
C LYS A 118 1.55 1.67 53.56
N ASP A 119 2.86 1.85 53.54
CA ASP A 119 3.75 0.79 53.07
C ASP A 119 5.16 1.08 53.57
N ASP A 120 5.32 0.85 54.88
CA ASP A 120 6.60 0.50 55.48
C ASP A 120 6.98 -0.89 54.96
N LEU A 121 8.04 -0.96 54.15
CA LEU A 121 8.68 -2.22 53.78
C LEU A 121 10.19 -2.15 54.03
N PRO A 122 10.76 -3.29 54.50
CA PRO A 122 11.83 -3.35 55.50
C PRO A 122 13.19 -3.69 54.85
N PHE A 123 14.37 -3.66 55.47
CA PHE A 123 14.85 -3.68 56.86
C PHE A 123 16.10 -2.79 56.99
#